data_AF-A0A2G5VQ45-F1
#
_entry.id   AF-A0A2G5VQ45-F1
#
_cell.length_a   1.000
_cell.length_b   1.000
_cell.length_c   1.000
_cell.angle_alpha   90.00
_cell.angle_beta   90.00
_cell.angle_gamma   90.00
#
_symmetry.space_group_name_H-M   'P 1'
#
loop_
_entity.id
_entity.type
_entity.pdbx_description
1 polymer ?
#
loop_
_entity_poly.entity_id
_entity_poly.type
_entity_poly.pdbx_seq_one_letter_code
_entity_poly.pdbx_strand_id
1 'polypeptide(L)'
;MGYNETLKRATYNGWNFKYEETSENWIFESTGVTMCPAPGYKLSVRTKGPWCFSVFPSSEITYAQAVGNCSSKPDSQMSGIETPEEYEHLLVRAWSMQWDNMPRLNAAWLDGVRKPECVGNSSCKGITAFKFTDPLLTENPTGYL
;
A
#
# COMPACT_ATOMS: atom_id res chain seq x y z
N MET A 1 -10.25 13.20 1.86
CA MET A 1 -10.28 12.09 2.84
C MET A 1 -11.11 12.51 4.04
N GLY A 2 -11.78 11.56 4.69
CA GLY A 2 -12.51 11.77 5.94
C GLY A 2 -12.04 10.82 7.04
N TYR A 3 -12.68 10.89 8.20
CA TYR A 3 -12.42 9.99 9.32
C TYR A 3 -13.74 9.60 9.99
N ASN A 4 -13.90 8.30 10.24
CA ASN A 4 -15.02 7.78 11.00
C ASN A 4 -14.60 7.67 12.48
N GLU A 5 -15.11 8.57 13.32
CA GLU A 5 -14.77 8.64 14.75
C GLU A 5 -15.20 7.39 15.52
N THR A 6 -16.38 6.85 15.23
CA THR A 6 -16.92 5.67 15.92
C THR A 6 -16.04 4.43 15.68
N LEU A 7 -15.59 4.24 14.44
CA LEU A 7 -14.79 3.07 14.05
C LEU A 7 -13.28 3.32 14.14
N LYS A 8 -12.87 4.57 14.36
CA LYS A 8 -11.48 5.05 14.37
C LYS A 8 -10.71 4.70 13.09
N ARG A 9 -11.29 5.00 11.93
CA ARG A 9 -10.76 4.62 10.61
C ARG A 9 -10.85 5.76 9.62
N ALA A 10 -9.80 5.93 8.82
CA ALA A 10 -9.82 6.83 7.68
C ALA A 10 -10.79 6.35 6.61
N THR A 11 -11.45 7.30 5.95
CA THR A 11 -12.41 7.05 4.86
C THR A 11 -12.03 7.84 3.61
N TYR A 12 -12.37 7.28 2.47
CA TYR A 12 -12.24 7.92 1.16
C TYR A 12 -13.60 7.88 0.47
N ASN A 13 -14.12 9.06 0.12
CA ASN A 13 -15.30 9.17 -0.73
C ASN A 13 -14.79 9.35 -2.16
N GLY A 14 -15.05 8.38 -3.02
CA GLY A 14 -14.71 8.48 -4.43
C GLY A 14 -15.76 9.28 -5.19
N TRP A 15 -15.34 9.93 -6.26
CA TRP A 15 -16.19 10.79 -7.08
C TRP A 15 -15.87 10.60 -8.57
N ASN A 16 -16.91 10.49 -9.38
CA ASN A 16 -16.86 10.64 -10.82
C ASN A 16 -17.31 12.05 -11.19
N PHE A 17 -16.62 12.64 -12.15
CA PHE A 17 -16.88 14.00 -12.62
C PHE A 17 -17.28 13.92 -14.08
N LYS A 18 -18.43 14.52 -14.41
CA LYS A 18 -18.89 14.65 -15.79
C LYS A 18 -19.33 16.08 -16.03
N TYR A 19 -18.88 16.66 -17.13
CA TYR A 19 -19.42 17.92 -17.62
C TYR A 19 -20.62 17.65 -18.52
N GLU A 20 -21.73 18.32 -18.28
CA GLU A 20 -22.94 18.24 -19.10
C GLU A 20 -23.08 19.53 -19.90
N GLU A 21 -22.78 19.47 -21.21
CA GLU A 21 -22.74 20.64 -22.09
C GLU A 21 -24.10 21.32 -22.23
N THR A 22 -25.21 20.56 -22.22
CA THR A 22 -26.55 21.11 -22.43
C THR A 22 -27.02 22.00 -21.28
N SER A 23 -26.65 21.63 -20.06
CA SER A 23 -27.02 22.40 -18.86
C SER A 23 -25.87 23.28 -18.35
N GLU A 24 -24.72 23.24 -19.03
CA GLU A 24 -23.45 23.89 -18.67
C GLU A 24 -22.98 23.57 -17.23
N ASN A 25 -23.37 22.41 -16.69
CA ASN A 25 -23.11 22.04 -15.30
C ASN A 25 -22.04 20.96 -15.16
N TRP A 26 -21.34 20.99 -14.03
CA TRP A 26 -20.53 19.87 -13.54
C TRP A 26 -21.39 18.95 -12.67
N ILE A 27 -21.46 17.68 -13.04
CA ILE A 27 -22.13 16.62 -12.29
C ILE A 27 -21.07 15.86 -11.49
N PHE A 28 -21.34 15.74 -10.18
CA PHE A 28 -20.49 15.05 -9.22
C PHE A 28 -21.24 13.81 -8.71
N GLU A 29 -20.81 12.62 -9.15
CA GLU A 29 -21.43 11.36 -8.73
C GLU A 29 -20.52 10.66 -7.72
N SER A 30 -21.02 10.44 -6.50
CA SER A 30 -20.27 9.69 -5.50
C SER A 30 -20.19 8.22 -5.91
N THR A 31 -18.99 7.65 -5.92
CA THR A 31 -18.77 6.22 -6.13
C THR A 31 -18.87 5.41 -4.83
N GLY A 32 -19.22 6.09 -3.72
CA GLY A 32 -19.36 5.49 -2.40
C GLY A 32 -18.18 5.77 -1.46
N VAL A 33 -18.30 5.24 -0.25
CA VAL A 33 -17.31 5.40 0.83
C VAL A 33 -16.46 4.15 0.93
N THR A 34 -15.15 4.28 0.72
CA THR A 34 -14.15 3.25 0.98
C THR A 34 -13.53 3.47 2.37
N MET A 35 -13.35 2.39 3.12
CA MET A 35 -12.74 2.40 4.44
C MET A 35 -11.87 1.15 4.62
N CYS A 36 -10.80 1.26 5.40
CA CYS A 36 -9.97 0.10 5.70
C CYS A 36 -10.68 -0.95 6.57
N PRO A 37 -10.30 -2.24 6.42
CA PRO A 37 -11.03 -3.36 7.03
C PRO A 37 -10.93 -3.38 8.57
N ALA A 38 -9.88 -2.81 9.16
CA ALA A 38 -9.68 -2.77 10.60
C ALA A 38 -8.86 -1.54 11.05
N PRO A 39 -8.86 -1.19 12.35
CA PRO A 39 -7.93 -0.23 12.91
C PRO A 39 -6.46 -0.69 12.73
N GLY A 40 -5.54 0.26 12.59
CA GLY A 40 -4.11 -0.02 12.37
C GLY A 40 -3.71 -0.19 10.90
N TYR A 41 -4.68 -0.18 9.98
CA TYR A 41 -4.41 0.05 8.56
C TYR A 41 -4.36 1.55 8.29
N LYS A 42 -3.48 1.96 7.38
CA LYS A 42 -3.49 3.29 6.78
C LYS A 42 -4.17 3.22 5.43
N LEU A 43 -5.11 4.14 5.23
CA LEU A 43 -5.67 4.45 3.93
C LEU A 43 -4.72 5.43 3.21
N SER A 44 -4.26 5.04 2.03
CA SER A 44 -3.57 5.89 1.07
C SER A 44 -4.41 6.00 -0.20
N VAL A 45 -4.30 7.10 -0.93
CA VAL A 45 -4.97 7.28 -2.22
C VAL A 45 -3.87 7.37 -3.26
N ARG A 46 -3.61 6.23 -3.92
CA ARG A 46 -2.66 6.13 -5.02
C ARG A 46 -3.31 6.58 -6.32
N THR A 47 -2.52 6.82 -7.35
CA THR A 47 -3.04 7.19 -8.67
C THR A 47 -3.99 6.13 -9.25
N LYS A 48 -3.74 4.84 -8.97
CA LYS A 48 -4.60 3.73 -9.40
C LYS A 48 -5.80 3.48 -8.48
N GLY A 49 -5.90 4.16 -7.33
CA GLY A 49 -7.05 4.06 -6.42
C GLY A 49 -6.69 4.07 -4.93
N PRO A 50 -7.72 4.04 -4.05
CA PRO A 50 -7.53 3.92 -2.61
C PRO A 50 -6.94 2.56 -2.23
N TRP A 51 -5.97 2.56 -1.33
CA TRP A 51 -5.28 1.35 -0.87
C TRP A 51 -5.12 1.35 0.64
N CYS A 52 -5.40 0.22 1.27
CA CYS A 52 -5.23 0.01 2.70
C CYS A 52 -4.04 -0.89 2.96
N PHE A 53 -3.07 -0.40 3.73
CA PHE A 53 -1.86 -1.15 4.04
C PHE A 53 -1.52 -1.10 5.53
N SER A 54 -0.79 -2.11 5.98
CA SER A 54 -0.24 -2.20 7.35
C SER A 54 0.91 -3.20 7.36
N VAL A 55 1.71 -3.16 8.42
CA VAL A 55 2.69 -4.20 8.74
C VAL A 55 2.06 -5.15 9.75
N PHE A 56 2.23 -6.45 9.51
CA PHE A 56 1.76 -7.50 10.42
C PHE A 56 2.97 -8.15 11.10
N PRO A 57 2.99 -8.21 12.44
CA PRO A 57 4.03 -8.93 13.14
C PRO A 57 3.90 -10.43 12.85
N SER A 58 5.03 -11.08 12.61
CA SER A 58 5.12 -12.52 12.45
C SER A 58 6.44 -13.00 13.04
N SER A 59 6.54 -14.31 13.28
CA SER A 59 7.84 -14.95 13.47
C SER A 59 8.66 -14.85 12.18
N GLU A 60 9.90 -15.32 12.21
CA GLU A 60 10.72 -15.42 11.01
C GLU A 60 10.00 -16.29 9.96
N ILE A 61 9.61 -15.66 8.85
CA ILE A 61 8.92 -16.29 7.73
C ILE A 61 9.65 -15.97 6.43
N THR A 62 9.54 -16.87 5.47
CA THR A 62 10.04 -16.66 4.10
C THR A 62 9.15 -15.67 3.33
N TYR A 63 9.69 -15.09 2.25
CA TYR A 63 8.91 -14.24 1.33
C TYR A 63 7.65 -14.95 0.80
N ALA A 64 7.76 -16.23 0.42
CA ALA A 64 6.63 -17.01 -0.08
C ALA A 64 5.52 -17.18 0.97
N GLN A 65 5.89 -17.40 2.23
CA GLN A 65 4.94 -17.43 3.34
C GLN A 65 4.29 -16.06 3.58
N ALA A 66 5.05 -14.96 3.48
CA ALA A 66 4.50 -13.61 3.60
C ALA A 66 3.47 -13.31 2.50
N VAL A 67 3.78 -13.65 1.24
CA VAL A 67 2.83 -13.56 0.12
C VAL A 67 1.57 -14.37 0.42
N GLY A 68 1.72 -15.65 0.82
CA GLY A 68 0.58 -16.50 1.17
C GLY A 68 -0.27 -15.95 2.32
N ASN A 69 0.36 -15.36 3.34
CA ASN A 69 -0.32 -14.77 4.50
C ASN A 69 -1.07 -13.47 4.16
N CYS A 70 -0.60 -12.71 3.18
CA CYS A 70 -1.32 -11.52 2.70
C CYS A 70 -2.45 -11.92 1.76
N SER A 71 -2.19 -12.82 0.81
CA SER A 71 -3.18 -13.29 -0.16
C SER A 71 -4.28 -14.18 0.42
N SER A 72 -4.13 -14.70 1.65
CA SER A 72 -5.19 -15.45 2.33
C SER A 72 -6.31 -14.55 2.88
N LYS A 73 -6.12 -13.23 2.91
CA LYS A 73 -7.15 -12.28 3.32
C LYS A 73 -7.94 -11.83 2.08
N PRO A 74 -9.27 -11.62 2.19
CA PRO A 74 -10.07 -11.12 1.08
C PRO A 74 -9.52 -9.80 0.54
N ASP A 75 -9.43 -9.70 -0.79
CA ASP A 75 -9.01 -8.50 -1.52
C ASP A 75 -7.68 -7.90 -1.02
N SER A 76 -6.75 -8.75 -0.59
CA SER A 76 -5.47 -8.36 -0.01
C SER A 76 -4.32 -9.10 -0.67
N GLN A 77 -3.16 -8.45 -0.65
CA GLN A 77 -1.91 -9.01 -1.13
C GLN A 77 -0.73 -8.23 -0.55
N MET A 78 0.48 -8.69 -0.85
CA MET A 78 1.70 -7.94 -0.56
C MET A 78 1.66 -6.60 -1.28
N SER A 79 2.04 -5.56 -0.54
CA SER A 79 2.04 -4.17 -1.00
C SER A 79 3.46 -3.71 -1.25
N GLY A 80 3.64 -2.92 -2.31
CA GLY A 80 4.79 -2.02 -2.43
C GLY A 80 4.57 -0.76 -1.61
N ILE A 81 5.56 0.12 -1.58
CA ILE A 81 5.46 1.46 -0.98
C ILE A 81 5.42 2.46 -2.13
N GLU A 82 4.37 3.26 -2.19
CA GLU A 82 4.13 4.22 -3.28
C GLU A 82 4.63 5.63 -2.95
N THR A 83 4.50 6.07 -1.69
CA THR A 83 4.80 7.45 -1.30
C THR A 83 5.63 7.54 -0.01
N PRO A 84 6.32 8.66 0.25
CA PRO A 84 7.00 8.91 1.51
C PRO A 84 6.08 8.76 2.72
N GLU A 85 4.83 9.22 2.62
CA GLU A 85 3.85 9.14 3.70
C GLU A 85 3.45 7.68 4.01
N GLU A 86 3.43 6.82 2.99
CA GLU A 86 3.26 5.38 3.20
C GLU A 86 4.45 4.80 3.97
N TYR A 87 5.68 5.15 3.58
CA TYR A 87 6.89 4.73 4.26
C TYR A 87 6.93 5.19 5.73
N GLU A 88 6.67 6.47 5.98
CA GLU A 88 6.62 7.04 7.34
C GLU A 88 5.56 6.35 8.21
N HIS A 89 4.39 6.03 7.65
CA HIS A 89 3.38 5.30 8.38
C HIS A 89 3.87 3.90 8.80
N LEU A 90 4.60 3.19 7.94
CA LEU A 90 5.18 1.90 8.28
C LEU A 90 6.23 2.01 9.38
N LEU A 91 7.03 3.07 9.39
CA LEU A 91 8.00 3.34 10.48
C LEU A 91 7.29 3.56 11.81
N VAL A 92 6.28 4.44 11.85
CA VAL A 92 5.48 4.67 13.06
C VAL A 92 4.82 3.38 13.53
N ARG A 93 4.33 2.56 12.60
CA ARG A 93 3.73 1.26 12.92
C ARG A 93 4.75 0.30 13.52
N ALA A 94 5.95 0.21 12.96
CA ALA A 94 7.04 -0.60 13.49
C ALA A 94 7.48 -0.15 14.90
N TRP A 95 7.59 1.16 15.13
CA TRP A 95 7.87 1.71 16.46
C TRP A 95 6.77 1.41 17.47
N SER A 96 5.51 1.45 17.07
CA SER A 96 4.39 1.03 17.94
C SER A 96 4.45 -0.45 18.34
N MET A 97 5.22 -1.26 17.61
CA MET A 97 5.51 -2.67 17.91
C MET A 97 6.84 -2.86 18.65
N GLN A 98 7.51 -1.78 19.07
CA GLN A 98 8.79 -1.80 19.80
C GLN A 98 9.94 -2.46 19.01
N TRP A 99 9.91 -2.38 17.68
CA TRP A 99 10.94 -2.98 16.82
C TRP A 99 12.34 -2.39 17.05
N ASP A 100 12.42 -1.19 17.60
CA ASP A 100 13.63 -0.44 17.96
C ASP A 100 14.27 -0.90 19.29
N ASN A 101 13.49 -1.53 20.16
CA ASN A 101 13.93 -1.97 21.49
C ASN A 101 14.25 -3.47 21.57
N MET A 102 14.21 -4.16 20.43
CA MET A 102 14.42 -5.60 20.35
C MET A 102 15.90 -5.91 20.09
N PRO A 103 16.45 -6.97 20.72
CA PRO A 103 17.85 -7.36 20.54
C PRO A 103 18.16 -7.91 19.14
N ARG A 104 17.15 -8.13 18.30
CA ARG A 104 17.28 -8.59 16.92
C ARG A 104 16.72 -7.53 15.97
N LEU A 105 17.36 -7.39 14.81
CA LEU A 105 16.86 -6.58 13.72
C LEU A 105 15.51 -7.16 13.25
N ASN A 106 14.46 -6.33 13.31
CA ASN A 106 13.17 -6.66 12.74
C ASN A 106 13.10 -6.13 11.30
N ALA A 107 12.46 -6.90 10.43
CA ALA A 107 12.25 -6.53 9.04
C ALA A 107 10.84 -6.94 8.62
N ALA A 108 10.31 -6.22 7.63
CA ALA A 108 9.06 -6.57 6.98
C ALA A 108 9.34 -6.98 5.54
N TRP A 109 8.62 -8.00 5.06
CA TRP A 109 8.55 -8.28 3.64
C TRP A 109 7.68 -7.24 2.94
N LEU A 110 8.14 -6.76 1.79
CA LEU A 110 7.41 -5.87 0.88
C LEU A 110 7.28 -6.56 -0.47
N ASP A 111 6.28 -6.18 -1.26
CA ASP A 111 6.14 -6.70 -2.62
C ASP A 111 7.38 -6.42 -3.47
N GLY A 112 7.63 -7.27 -4.46
CA GLY A 112 8.78 -7.16 -5.35
C GLY A 112 9.59 -8.44 -5.41
N VAL A 113 9.52 -9.14 -6.55
CA VAL A 113 10.42 -10.26 -6.86
C VAL A 113 11.53 -9.76 -7.78
N ARG A 114 12.78 -10.03 -7.41
CA ARG A 114 13.93 -9.67 -8.24
C ARG A 114 13.80 -10.28 -9.64
N LYS A 115 13.94 -9.45 -10.66
CA LYS A 115 13.93 -9.87 -12.06
C LYS A 115 15.12 -10.79 -12.35
N PRO A 116 14.93 -11.94 -13.03
CA PRO A 116 16.03 -12.86 -13.35
C PRO A 116 17.17 -12.20 -14.14
N GLU A 117 16.84 -11.33 -15.08
CA GLU A 117 17.79 -10.56 -15.91
C GLU A 117 18.64 -9.56 -15.11
N CYS A 118 18.27 -9.29 -13.86
CA CYS A 118 18.97 -8.40 -12.95
C CYS A 118 19.92 -9.13 -11.99
N VAL A 119 20.07 -10.45 -12.08
CA VAL A 119 21.05 -11.21 -11.30
C VAL A 119 22.44 -11.06 -11.96
N GLY A 120 23.39 -10.48 -11.22
CA GLY A 120 24.74 -10.22 -11.72
C GLY A 120 24.87 -9.00 -12.66
N ASN A 121 23.77 -8.30 -12.94
CA ASN A 121 23.74 -7.13 -13.82
C ASN A 121 23.76 -5.84 -13.00
N SER A 122 24.85 -5.07 -13.09
CA SER A 122 25.04 -3.81 -12.36
C SER A 122 24.22 -2.63 -12.92
N SER A 123 23.63 -2.78 -14.11
CA SER A 123 22.72 -1.79 -14.70
C SER A 123 21.33 -1.82 -14.06
N CYS A 124 20.91 -2.96 -13.49
CA CYS A 124 19.69 -3.02 -12.70
C CYS A 124 19.95 -2.45 -11.30
N LYS A 125 19.36 -1.29 -11.00
CA LYS A 125 19.55 -0.60 -9.72
C LYS A 125 18.22 -0.23 -9.07
N GLY A 126 18.22 -0.28 -7.73
CA GLY A 126 17.05 0.07 -6.92
C GLY A 126 15.82 -0.74 -7.31
N ILE A 127 14.66 -0.08 -7.26
CA ILE A 127 13.35 -0.70 -7.48
C ILE A 127 13.12 -1.23 -8.89
N THR A 128 13.81 -0.67 -9.89
CA THR A 128 13.70 -1.14 -11.29
C THR A 128 14.16 -2.58 -11.49
N ALA A 129 14.97 -3.10 -10.56
CA ALA A 129 15.44 -4.49 -10.53
C ALA A 129 14.37 -5.50 -10.09
N PHE A 130 13.21 -5.02 -9.61
CA PHE A 130 12.14 -5.84 -9.07
C PHE A 130 10.89 -5.78 -9.95
N LYS A 131 10.13 -6.87 -9.94
CA LYS A 131 8.80 -6.97 -10.52
C LYS A 131 7.79 -7.00 -9.38
N PHE A 132 6.88 -6.05 -9.40
CA PHE A 132 5.81 -5.92 -8.41
C PHE A 132 4.55 -6.64 -8.88
N THR A 133 3.79 -7.12 -7.91
CA THR A 133 2.47 -7.73 -8.08
C THR A 133 1.35 -6.87 -7.50
N ASP A 134 1.68 -5.83 -6.72
CA ASP A 134 0.77 -4.77 -6.23
C ASP A 134 0.04 -4.09 -7.40
N PRO A 135 -1.28 -4.30 -7.56
CA PRO A 135 -2.02 -3.80 -8.71
C PRO A 135 -2.18 -2.28 -8.66
N LEU A 136 -2.06 -1.67 -7.48
CA LEU A 136 -2.29 -0.24 -7.28
C LEU A 136 -0.99 0.56 -7.17
N LEU A 137 0.17 -0.10 -7.16
CA LEU A 137 1.46 0.56 -7.30
C LEU A 137 1.57 1.16 -8.70
N THR A 138 2.03 2.41 -8.80
CA THR A 138 2.26 3.01 -10.11
C THR A 138 3.48 2.39 -10.77
N GLU A 139 3.53 2.43 -12.10
CA GLU A 139 4.64 1.86 -12.86
C GLU A 139 5.74 2.89 -13.13
N ASN A 140 5.42 4.18 -13.11
CA ASN A 140 6.32 5.27 -13.49
C ASN A 140 6.20 6.49 -12.55
N PRO A 141 7.13 6.65 -11.57
CA PRO A 141 8.12 5.67 -11.14
C PRO A 141 7.46 4.47 -10.47
N THR A 142 8.12 3.31 -10.45
CA THR A 142 7.60 2.14 -9.75
C THR A 142 7.80 2.32 -8.25
N GLY A 143 6.81 2.83 -7.52
CA GLY A 143 6.88 3.05 -6.08
C GLY A 143 7.92 4.09 -5.61
N TYR A 144 8.12 4.16 -4.29
CA TYR A 144 8.96 5.15 -3.61
C TYR A 144 10.38 4.67 -3.26
N LEU A 145 10.58 3.36 -3.03
CA LEU A 145 11.87 2.78 -2.59
C LEU A 145 12.83 2.49 -3.75
#